data_AF-A0A8J3DH49-F1
#
_entry.id   AF-A0A8J3DH49-F1
#
_cell.length_a   1.000
_cell.length_b   1.000
_cell.length_c   1.000
_cell.angle_alpha   90.00
_cell.angle_beta   90.00
_cell.angle_gamma   90.00
#
_symmetry.space_group_name_H-M   'P 1'
#
loop_
_entity.id
_entity.type
_entity.pdbx_description
1 polymer ?
#
loop_
_entity_poly.entity_id
_entity_poly.type
_entity_poly.pdbx_seq_one_letter_code
_entity_poly.pdbx_strand_id
1 'polypeptide(L)'
;MSDSLNRAWALLNIRRFKEAQQAAQEALATNPDSVGAHLIIAQAALNQDQPREALEAVNRAISLEPNSPLCYIARARIYLTLNKHKLARTDCEQALELDPHDADIFGVLAWTYAAEGRWRETLEQAEHGLALDPDESNCINARTRALMFLKQNERAFQSIDSALARDPEDAYTHANAGWAKLQAGQREAALDHFTEALRREPHFEYARQGLISAMKAKSPIYGALLSYSFFMTSLPQGKRIAIILGGFIGYQIIVRSLEASGHFLLAGIVMAIWVALVLLTWAGDAIFNLLLLLNKRGRMILSTQQKWISTGVGAVLTIGFTGLGLSFSSPDLSPLFMTAIGFLLLCLPLAYAGQLRGRNFKLTLGLAAGCTVALVASAILFFTGAEPEKTGNLRDLAIYALVIFSWVGPSALKR
;
A
#
# COMPACT_ATOMS: atom_id res chain seq x y z
N MET A 1 -11.57 28.29 -24.54
CA MET A 1 -10.63 27.29 -24.00
C MET A 1 -10.09 26.47 -25.16
N SER A 2 -8.78 26.18 -25.21
CA SER A 2 -8.20 25.34 -26.25
C SER A 2 -8.65 23.88 -26.08
N ASP A 3 -8.70 23.12 -27.18
CA ASP A 3 -9.04 21.69 -27.17
C ASP A 3 -8.13 20.89 -26.23
N SER A 4 -6.84 21.25 -26.19
CA SER A 4 -5.83 20.68 -25.29
C SER A 4 -6.13 20.93 -23.81
N LEU A 5 -6.66 22.09 -23.43
CA LEU A 5 -7.01 22.41 -22.05
C LEU A 5 -8.22 21.61 -21.56
N ASN A 6 -9.24 21.49 -22.40
CA ASN A 6 -10.42 20.68 -22.09
C ASN A 6 -10.06 19.21 -21.95
N ARG A 7 -9.20 18.70 -22.84
CA ARG A 7 -8.63 17.36 -22.75
C ARG A 7 -7.84 17.16 -21.46
N ALA A 8 -7.00 18.12 -21.08
CA ALA A 8 -6.22 18.06 -19.84
C ALA A 8 -7.13 17.97 -18.61
N TRP A 9 -8.19 18.77 -18.56
CA TRP A 9 -9.18 18.76 -17.49
C TRP A 9 -9.94 17.41 -17.43
N ALA A 10 -10.38 16.90 -18.57
CA ALA A 10 -11.04 15.60 -18.64
C ALA A 10 -10.12 14.46 -18.16
N LEU A 11 -8.84 14.48 -18.58
CA LEU A 11 -7.82 13.52 -18.15
C LEU A 11 -7.55 13.60 -16.64
N LEU A 12 -7.58 14.80 -16.07
CA LEU A 12 -7.44 15.03 -14.63
C LEU A 12 -8.59 14.37 -13.86
N ASN A 13 -9.83 14.53 -14.32
CA ASN A 13 -11.02 13.95 -13.69
C ASN A 13 -11.04 12.42 -13.74
N ILE A 14 -10.54 11.82 -14.83
CA ILE A 14 -10.35 10.36 -14.91
C ILE A 14 -9.02 9.89 -14.31
N ARG A 15 -8.33 10.75 -13.55
CA ARG A 15 -7.10 10.48 -12.78
C ARG A 15 -5.91 9.99 -13.60
N ARG A 16 -5.87 10.32 -14.90
CA ARG A 16 -4.71 10.07 -15.78
C ARG A 16 -3.71 11.21 -15.65
N PHE A 17 -3.16 11.39 -14.46
CA PHE A 17 -2.38 12.58 -14.07
C PHE A 17 -1.21 12.90 -15.01
N LYS A 18 -0.44 11.88 -15.39
CA LYS A 18 0.70 12.06 -16.30
C LYS A 18 0.27 12.60 -17.67
N GLU A 19 -0.86 12.12 -18.18
CA GLU A 19 -1.40 12.56 -19.48
C GLU A 19 -2.11 13.90 -19.37
N ALA A 20 -2.77 14.18 -18.24
CA ALA A 20 -3.35 15.47 -17.94
C ALA A 20 -2.27 16.56 -17.92
N GLN A 21 -1.13 16.29 -17.28
CA GLN A 21 0.02 17.19 -17.26
C GLN A 21 0.59 17.43 -18.66
N GLN A 22 0.75 16.37 -19.47
CA GLN A 22 1.22 16.51 -20.85
C GLN A 22 0.25 17.36 -21.70
N ALA A 23 -1.06 17.09 -21.63
CA ALA A 23 -2.06 17.87 -22.36
C ALA A 23 -2.12 19.34 -21.89
N ALA A 24 -1.91 19.59 -20.60
CA ALA A 24 -1.81 20.96 -20.08
C ALA A 24 -0.54 21.68 -20.56
N GLN A 25 0.60 20.98 -20.68
CA GLN A 25 1.82 21.53 -21.29
C GLN A 25 1.62 21.86 -22.78
N GLU A 26 0.90 21.02 -23.52
CA GLU A 26 0.49 21.32 -24.91
C GLU A 26 -0.38 22.58 -24.99
N ALA A 27 -1.30 22.78 -24.02
CA ALA A 27 -2.09 24.00 -23.91
C ALA A 27 -1.22 25.23 -23.60
N LEU A 28 -0.19 25.09 -22.76
CA LEU A 28 0.77 26.17 -22.48
C LEU A 28 1.66 26.53 -23.68
N ALA A 29 1.97 25.56 -24.54
CA ALA A 29 2.72 25.83 -25.78
C ALA A 29 1.94 26.75 -26.74
N THR A 30 0.61 26.70 -26.70
CA THR A 30 -0.28 27.57 -27.47
C THR A 30 -0.65 28.86 -26.74
N ASN A 31 -0.83 28.79 -25.41
CA ASN A 31 -1.10 29.94 -24.55
C ASN A 31 -0.31 29.85 -23.23
N PRO A 32 0.90 30.45 -23.15
CA PRO A 32 1.78 30.36 -21.97
C PRO A 32 1.18 30.93 -20.67
N ASP A 33 0.21 31.83 -20.79
CA ASP A 33 -0.40 32.55 -19.67
C ASP A 33 -1.76 31.95 -19.27
N SER A 34 -2.05 30.72 -19.68
CA SER A 34 -3.26 29.99 -19.29
C SER A 34 -3.21 29.57 -17.80
N VAL A 35 -3.91 30.32 -16.94
CA VAL A 35 -4.07 30.01 -15.51
C VAL A 35 -4.61 28.60 -15.30
N GLY A 36 -5.66 28.22 -16.04
CA GLY A 36 -6.25 26.89 -15.96
C GLY A 36 -5.26 25.76 -16.29
N ALA A 37 -4.36 25.96 -17.25
CA ALA A 37 -3.33 24.97 -17.58
C ALA A 37 -2.31 24.82 -16.43
N HIS A 38 -1.87 25.93 -15.84
CA HIS A 38 -0.99 25.91 -14.67
C HIS A 38 -1.65 25.23 -13.46
N LEU A 39 -2.94 25.47 -13.20
CA LEU A 39 -3.69 24.79 -12.13
C LEU A 39 -3.83 23.28 -12.37
N ILE A 40 -4.08 22.84 -13.61
CA ILE A 40 -4.13 21.42 -13.95
C ILE A 40 -2.76 20.76 -13.76
N ILE A 41 -1.67 21.41 -14.17
CA ILE A 41 -0.31 20.93 -13.91
C ILE A 41 -0.07 20.82 -12.41
N ALA A 42 -0.45 21.84 -11.63
CA ALA A 42 -0.27 21.84 -10.19
C ALA A 42 -0.97 20.64 -9.52
N GLN A 43 -2.24 20.41 -9.88
CA GLN A 43 -3.00 19.28 -9.35
C GLN A 43 -2.45 17.93 -9.83
N ALA A 44 -2.09 17.81 -11.11
CA ALA A 44 -1.54 16.57 -11.66
C ALA A 44 -0.17 16.22 -11.07
N ALA A 45 0.71 17.21 -10.86
CA ALA A 45 2.02 17.04 -10.23
C ALA A 45 1.89 16.65 -8.76
N LEU A 46 0.95 17.26 -8.02
CA LEU A 46 0.66 16.89 -6.63
C LEU A 46 0.27 15.41 -6.50
N ASN A 47 -0.62 14.93 -7.39
CA ASN A 47 -1.05 13.52 -7.41
C ASN A 47 0.04 12.54 -7.90
N GLN A 48 1.13 13.05 -8.46
CA GLN A 48 2.30 12.28 -8.87
C GLN A 48 3.45 12.34 -7.84
N ASP A 49 3.20 12.87 -6.64
CA ASP A 49 4.20 13.07 -5.59
C ASP A 49 5.36 13.99 -6.04
N GLN A 50 5.03 15.00 -6.85
CA GLN A 50 5.95 16.03 -7.36
C GLN A 50 5.59 17.41 -6.78
N PRO A 51 5.74 17.63 -5.47
CA PRO A 51 5.25 18.84 -4.81
C PRO A 51 5.98 20.12 -5.20
N ARG A 52 7.24 20.04 -5.65
CA ARG A 52 8.00 21.20 -6.11
C ARG A 52 7.42 21.77 -7.40
N GLU A 53 7.19 20.90 -8.38
CA GLU A 53 6.56 21.27 -9.65
C GLU A 53 5.13 21.78 -9.42
N ALA A 54 4.39 21.15 -8.49
CA ALA A 54 3.05 21.62 -8.13
C ALA A 54 3.06 23.07 -7.60
N LEU A 55 4.00 23.39 -6.71
CA LEU A 55 4.16 24.74 -6.16
C LEU A 55 4.62 25.76 -7.22
N GLU A 56 5.52 25.38 -8.12
CA GLU A 56 5.97 26.25 -9.21
C GLU A 56 4.80 26.61 -10.14
N ALA A 57 4.02 25.62 -10.56
CA ALA A 57 2.87 25.81 -11.43
C ALA A 57 1.79 26.70 -10.77
N VAL A 58 1.42 26.43 -9.52
CA VAL A 58 0.40 27.25 -8.83
C VAL A 58 0.88 28.68 -8.55
N ASN A 59 2.18 28.88 -8.25
CA ASN A 59 2.72 30.22 -8.09
C ASN A 59 2.74 30.99 -9.41
N ARG A 60 2.95 30.30 -10.54
CA ARG A 60 2.81 30.91 -11.86
C ARG A 60 1.36 31.32 -12.11
N ALA A 61 0.38 30.48 -11.79
CA ALA A 61 -1.05 30.81 -11.85
C ALA A 61 -1.39 32.07 -11.03
N ILE A 62 -0.93 32.15 -9.78
CA ILE A 62 -1.11 33.34 -8.91
C ILE A 62 -0.44 34.59 -9.50
N SER A 63 0.75 34.46 -10.11
CA SER A 63 1.43 35.60 -10.74
C SER A 63 0.68 36.17 -11.94
N LEU A 64 -0.14 35.33 -12.61
CA LEU A 64 -0.95 35.69 -13.77
C LEU A 64 -2.29 36.29 -13.34
N GLU A 65 -2.93 35.70 -12.32
CA GLU A 65 -4.19 36.20 -11.75
C GLU A 65 -4.10 36.30 -10.21
N PRO A 66 -3.57 37.42 -9.67
CA PRO A 66 -3.40 37.61 -8.23
C PRO A 66 -4.71 37.73 -7.44
N ASN A 67 -5.83 37.99 -8.11
CA ASN A 67 -7.14 38.17 -7.48
C ASN A 67 -8.06 36.94 -7.67
N SER A 68 -7.49 35.78 -7.99
CA SER A 68 -8.25 34.54 -8.22
C SER A 68 -8.29 33.69 -6.94
N PRO A 69 -9.44 33.56 -6.25
CA PRO A 69 -9.57 32.72 -5.05
C PRO A 69 -9.13 31.28 -5.30
N LEU A 70 -9.50 30.74 -6.47
CA LEU A 70 -9.16 29.38 -6.91
C LEU A 70 -7.65 29.09 -6.87
N CYS A 71 -6.82 30.07 -7.23
CA CYS A 71 -5.37 29.91 -7.22
C CYS A 71 -4.81 29.77 -5.79
N TYR A 72 -5.35 30.51 -4.84
CA TYR A 72 -5.00 30.39 -3.43
C TYR A 72 -5.50 29.09 -2.82
N ILE A 73 -6.74 28.67 -3.12
CA ILE A 73 -7.27 27.36 -2.71
C ILE A 73 -6.36 26.23 -3.23
N ALA A 74 -5.99 26.26 -4.51
CA ALA A 74 -5.13 25.24 -5.10
C ALA A 74 -3.77 25.16 -4.37
N ARG A 75 -3.18 26.30 -4.01
CA ARG A 75 -1.92 26.34 -3.25
C ARG A 75 -2.11 25.88 -1.80
N ALA A 76 -3.24 26.22 -1.17
CA ALA A 76 -3.59 25.74 0.16
C ALA A 76 -3.68 24.20 0.22
N ARG A 77 -4.29 23.55 -0.78
CA ARG A 77 -4.35 22.08 -0.90
C ARG A 77 -2.97 21.45 -1.04
N ILE A 78 -2.07 22.08 -1.79
CA ILE A 78 -0.66 21.64 -1.90
C ILE A 78 0.03 21.78 -0.55
N TYR A 79 -0.15 22.90 0.16
CA TYR A 79 0.42 23.11 1.48
C TYR A 79 -0.14 22.12 2.52
N LEU A 80 -1.40 21.73 2.44
CA LEU A 80 -1.96 20.67 3.29
C LEU A 80 -1.26 19.34 3.09
N THR A 81 -1.06 18.95 1.82
CA THR A 81 -0.34 17.71 1.48
C THR A 81 1.11 17.74 1.97
N LEU A 82 1.72 18.92 2.00
CA LEU A 82 3.06 19.16 2.52
C LEU A 82 3.13 19.37 4.05
N ASN A 83 2.01 19.22 4.77
CA ASN A 83 1.89 19.49 6.20
C ASN A 83 2.30 20.92 6.62
N LYS A 84 2.15 21.90 5.72
CA LYS A 84 2.42 23.32 5.97
C LYS A 84 1.12 24.07 6.35
N HIS A 85 0.50 23.65 7.45
CA HIS A 85 -0.85 24.07 7.83
C HIS A 85 -1.01 25.60 8.00
N LYS A 86 0.01 26.29 8.52
CA LYS A 86 -0.03 27.76 8.66
C LYS A 86 -0.14 28.46 7.31
N LEU A 87 0.64 28.03 6.32
CA LEU A 87 0.60 28.60 4.98
C LEU A 87 -0.71 28.26 4.27
N ALA A 88 -1.20 27.02 4.43
CA ALA A 88 -2.51 26.64 3.91
C ALA A 88 -3.63 27.53 4.47
N ARG A 89 -3.60 27.83 5.76
CA ARG A 89 -4.58 28.72 6.40
C ARG A 89 -4.50 30.14 5.84
N THR A 90 -3.31 30.72 5.73
CA THR A 90 -3.13 32.05 5.14
C THR A 90 -3.66 32.13 3.72
N ASP A 91 -3.45 31.09 2.89
CA ASP A 91 -4.01 31.04 1.55
C ASP A 91 -5.55 30.90 1.56
N CYS A 92 -6.13 30.14 2.50
CA CYS A 92 -7.59 30.08 2.66
C CYS A 92 -8.18 31.42 3.11
N GLU A 93 -7.53 32.11 4.05
CA GLU A 93 -7.92 33.44 4.52
C GLU A 93 -7.89 34.44 3.35
N GLN A 94 -6.83 34.43 2.55
CA GLN A 94 -6.73 35.26 1.34
C GLN A 94 -7.81 34.92 0.31
N ALA A 95 -8.13 33.64 0.13
CA ALA A 95 -9.22 33.22 -0.76
C ALA A 95 -10.58 33.72 -0.27
N LEU A 96 -10.86 33.64 1.05
CA LEU A 96 -12.10 34.15 1.66
C LEU A 96 -12.23 35.67 1.56
N GLU A 97 -11.12 36.41 1.63
CA GLU A 97 -11.13 37.86 1.40
C GLU A 97 -11.56 38.21 -0.04
N LEU A 98 -11.19 37.37 -1.01
CA LEU A 98 -11.51 37.55 -2.42
C LEU A 98 -12.92 37.04 -2.77
N ASP A 99 -13.33 35.90 -2.18
CA ASP A 99 -14.68 35.33 -2.33
C ASP A 99 -15.17 34.71 -1.00
N PRO A 100 -15.99 35.42 -0.22
CA PRO A 100 -16.48 34.91 1.05
C PRO A 100 -17.66 33.93 0.93
N HIS A 101 -18.15 33.63 -0.29
CA HIS A 101 -19.32 32.77 -0.50
C HIS A 101 -18.99 31.43 -1.16
N ASP A 102 -17.71 31.15 -1.42
CA ASP A 102 -17.28 29.86 -1.95
C ASP A 102 -17.15 28.83 -0.82
N ALA A 103 -18.06 27.85 -0.82
CA ALA A 103 -18.11 26.77 0.15
C ALA A 103 -16.86 25.88 0.13
N ASP A 104 -16.18 25.76 -1.01
CA ASP A 104 -14.98 24.92 -1.13
C ASP A 104 -13.84 25.46 -0.26
N ILE A 105 -13.72 26.79 -0.14
CA ILE A 105 -12.71 27.43 0.71
C ILE A 105 -12.89 27.00 2.16
N PHE A 106 -14.13 27.02 2.66
CA PHE A 106 -14.46 26.55 4.00
C PHE A 106 -14.13 25.07 4.19
N GLY A 107 -14.35 24.24 3.16
CA GLY A 107 -13.96 22.83 3.16
C GLY A 107 -12.45 22.65 3.32
N VAL A 108 -11.64 23.37 2.55
CA VAL A 108 -10.16 23.32 2.64
C VAL A 108 -9.67 23.89 3.97
N LEU A 109 -10.29 24.94 4.49
CA LEU A 109 -9.97 25.51 5.79
C LEU A 109 -10.32 24.54 6.94
N ALA A 110 -11.48 23.86 6.86
CA ALA A 110 -11.85 22.82 7.80
C ALA A 110 -10.81 21.68 7.80
N TRP A 111 -10.39 21.21 6.62
CA TRP A 111 -9.32 20.22 6.49
C TRP A 111 -7.98 20.69 7.03
N THR A 112 -7.70 21.99 6.96
CA THR A 112 -6.52 22.61 7.57
C THR A 112 -6.55 22.51 9.08
N TYR A 113 -7.68 22.84 9.72
CA TYR A 113 -7.84 22.66 11.17
C TYR A 113 -7.83 21.19 11.58
N ALA A 114 -8.41 20.30 10.77
CA ALA A 114 -8.42 18.86 11.03
C ALA A 114 -7.00 18.30 11.08
N ALA A 115 -6.11 18.76 10.18
CA ALA A 115 -4.72 18.34 10.14
C ALA A 115 -3.92 18.79 11.39
N GLU A 116 -4.36 19.87 12.05
CA GLU A 116 -3.81 20.34 13.33
C GLU A 116 -4.48 19.68 14.55
N GLY A 117 -5.47 18.80 14.34
CA GLY A 117 -6.24 18.17 15.41
C GLY A 117 -7.27 19.09 16.09
N ARG A 118 -7.58 20.23 15.47
CA ARG A 118 -8.52 21.24 15.98
C ARG A 118 -9.95 20.91 15.52
N TRP A 119 -10.54 19.90 16.15
CA TRP A 119 -11.78 19.28 15.68
C TRP A 119 -13.03 20.16 15.86
N ARG A 120 -13.04 21.07 16.84
CA ARG A 120 -14.19 22.00 17.01
C ARG A 120 -14.21 23.03 15.89
N GLU A 121 -13.05 23.61 15.58
CA GLU A 121 -12.88 24.56 14.48
C GLU A 121 -13.09 23.88 13.13
N THR A 122 -12.66 22.61 12.98
CA THR A 122 -13.00 21.81 11.79
C THR A 122 -14.51 21.72 11.59
N LEU A 123 -15.26 21.41 12.66
CA LEU A 123 -16.71 21.30 12.60
C LEU A 123 -17.36 22.64 12.26
N GLU A 124 -16.93 23.72 12.90
CA GLU A 124 -17.43 25.06 12.67
C GLU A 124 -17.25 25.50 11.21
N GLN A 125 -16.04 25.40 10.66
CA GLN A 125 -15.78 25.79 9.28
C GLN A 125 -16.53 24.92 8.27
N ALA A 126 -16.60 23.61 8.52
CA ALA A 126 -17.39 22.73 7.68
C ALA A 126 -18.89 23.07 7.72
N GLU A 127 -19.45 23.42 8.88
CA GLU A 127 -20.85 23.86 8.99
C GLU A 127 -21.10 25.22 8.32
N HIS A 128 -20.13 26.13 8.34
CA HIS A 128 -20.20 27.38 7.57
C HIS A 128 -20.25 27.12 6.06
N GLY A 129 -19.35 26.29 5.52
CA GLY A 129 -19.38 25.91 4.11
C GLY A 129 -20.69 25.23 3.72
N LEU A 130 -21.20 24.32 4.56
CA LEU A 130 -22.49 23.64 4.32
C LEU A 130 -23.71 24.55 4.42
N ALA A 131 -23.60 25.69 5.09
CA ALA A 131 -24.66 26.70 5.09
C ALA A 131 -24.73 27.47 3.76
N LEU A 132 -23.61 27.56 3.04
CA LEU A 132 -23.51 28.16 1.70
C LEU A 132 -23.87 27.16 0.61
N ASP A 133 -23.28 25.97 0.67
CA ASP A 133 -23.57 24.85 -0.23
C ASP A 133 -23.73 23.55 0.57
N PRO A 134 -24.97 23.07 0.78
CA PRO A 134 -25.25 21.84 1.51
C PRO A 134 -24.65 20.56 0.88
N ASP A 135 -24.20 20.64 -0.37
CA ASP A 135 -23.69 19.52 -1.16
C ASP A 135 -22.17 19.56 -1.36
N GLU A 136 -21.47 20.53 -0.77
CA GLU A 136 -20.01 20.62 -0.88
C GLU A 136 -19.31 19.45 -0.15
N SER A 137 -18.83 18.49 -0.95
CA SER A 137 -18.23 17.24 -0.49
C SER A 137 -17.06 17.42 0.49
N ASN A 138 -16.21 18.45 0.30
CA ASN A 138 -15.09 18.69 1.22
C ASN A 138 -15.61 19.04 2.62
N CYS A 139 -16.67 19.84 2.70
CA CYS A 139 -17.29 20.23 3.96
C CYS A 139 -18.01 19.06 4.62
N ILE A 140 -18.80 18.26 3.87
CA ILE A 140 -19.48 17.09 4.43
C ILE A 140 -18.47 16.10 5.03
N ASN A 141 -17.38 15.84 4.31
CA ASN A 141 -16.32 14.94 4.74
C ASN A 141 -15.56 15.47 5.96
N ALA A 142 -15.23 16.76 6.00
CA ALA A 142 -14.60 17.40 7.15
C ALA A 142 -15.50 17.37 8.39
N ARG A 143 -16.79 17.70 8.23
CA ARG A 143 -17.81 17.64 9.29
C ARG A 143 -17.92 16.24 9.88
N THR A 144 -18.06 15.23 9.02
CA THR A 144 -18.17 13.83 9.44
C THR A 144 -16.97 13.43 10.30
N ARG A 145 -15.75 13.72 9.83
CA ARG A 145 -14.53 13.40 10.57
C ARG A 145 -14.46 14.15 11.90
N ALA A 146 -14.80 15.44 11.93
CA ALA A 146 -14.83 16.22 13.15
C ALA A 146 -15.81 15.63 14.18
N LEU A 147 -17.03 15.29 13.76
CA LEU A 147 -18.04 14.68 14.63
C LEU A 147 -17.57 13.36 15.23
N MET A 148 -16.88 12.51 14.46
CA MET A 148 -16.30 11.27 14.97
C MET A 148 -15.23 11.53 16.05
N PHE A 149 -14.29 12.45 15.81
CA PHE A 149 -13.26 12.78 16.80
C PHE A 149 -13.84 13.47 18.05
N LEU A 150 -14.95 14.19 17.90
CA LEU A 150 -15.73 14.76 18.99
C LEU A 150 -16.68 13.76 19.67
N LYS A 151 -16.66 12.48 19.26
CA LYS A 151 -17.51 11.38 19.76
C LYS A 151 -19.02 11.60 19.59
N GLN A 152 -19.41 12.43 18.61
CA GLN A 152 -20.80 12.68 18.24
C GLN A 152 -21.24 11.72 17.13
N ASN A 153 -21.19 10.42 17.43
CA ASN A 153 -21.31 9.36 16.43
C ASN A 153 -22.65 9.36 15.68
N GLU A 154 -23.76 9.65 16.36
CA GLU A 154 -25.09 9.69 15.73
C GLU A 154 -25.17 10.76 14.64
N ARG A 155 -24.70 11.98 14.93
CA ARG A 155 -24.63 13.07 13.96
C ARG A 155 -23.68 12.73 12.80
N ALA A 156 -22.58 12.05 13.09
CA ALA A 156 -21.64 11.60 12.06
C ALA A 156 -22.32 10.61 11.09
N PHE A 157 -23.04 9.61 11.61
CA PHE A 157 -23.77 8.65 10.77
C PHE A 157 -24.86 9.33 9.93
N GLN A 158 -25.62 10.25 10.49
CA GLN A 158 -26.61 11.03 9.72
C GLN A 158 -25.96 11.82 8.57
N SER A 159 -24.79 12.43 8.82
CA SER A 159 -24.03 13.16 7.81
C SER A 159 -23.52 12.22 6.70
N ILE A 160 -23.02 11.04 7.07
CA ILE A 160 -22.57 10.00 6.13
C ILE A 160 -23.72 9.49 5.27
N ASP A 161 -24.84 9.13 5.90
CA ASP A 161 -25.99 8.55 5.19
C ASP A 161 -26.58 9.57 4.21
N SER A 162 -26.64 10.85 4.61
CA SER A 162 -27.07 11.94 3.73
C SER A 162 -26.12 12.14 2.55
N ALA A 163 -24.81 12.08 2.78
CA ALA A 163 -23.80 12.22 1.74
C ALA A 163 -23.86 11.07 0.72
N LEU A 164 -23.91 9.83 1.19
CA LEU A 164 -24.01 8.64 0.32
C LEU A 164 -25.35 8.55 -0.42
N ALA A 165 -26.43 9.12 0.13
CA ALA A 165 -27.70 9.20 -0.58
C ALA A 165 -27.63 10.13 -1.79
N ARG A 166 -26.75 11.14 -1.77
CA ARG A 166 -26.58 12.12 -2.85
C ARG A 166 -25.50 11.69 -3.84
N ASP A 167 -24.33 11.32 -3.34
CA ASP A 167 -23.24 10.74 -4.12
C ASP A 167 -22.90 9.34 -3.58
N PRO A 168 -23.55 8.29 -4.10
CA PRO A 168 -23.25 6.91 -3.72
C PRO A 168 -21.86 6.44 -4.14
N GLU A 169 -21.11 7.23 -4.91
CA GLU A 169 -19.82 6.86 -5.49
C GLU A 169 -18.64 7.59 -4.82
N ASP A 170 -18.89 8.52 -3.88
CA ASP A 170 -17.81 9.24 -3.18
C ASP A 170 -16.97 8.30 -2.31
N ALA A 171 -15.74 8.06 -2.76
CA ALA A 171 -14.76 7.22 -2.08
C ALA A 171 -14.42 7.77 -0.68
N TYR A 172 -14.39 9.09 -0.51
CA TYR A 172 -14.03 9.70 0.76
C TYR A 172 -15.15 9.52 1.78
N THR A 173 -16.40 9.75 1.40
CA THR A 173 -17.57 9.48 2.24
C THR A 173 -17.64 8.00 2.62
N HIS A 174 -17.40 7.08 1.69
CA HIS A 174 -17.29 5.66 2.03
C HIS A 174 -16.16 5.37 3.02
N ALA A 175 -14.98 5.96 2.88
CA ALA A 175 -13.91 5.75 3.87
C ALA A 175 -14.28 6.30 5.26
N ASN A 176 -14.93 7.47 5.33
CA ASN A 176 -15.46 8.03 6.56
C ASN A 176 -16.50 7.09 7.21
N ALA A 177 -17.42 6.54 6.42
CA ALA A 177 -18.37 5.52 6.85
C ALA A 177 -17.65 4.29 7.44
N GLY A 178 -16.62 3.81 6.75
CA GLY A 178 -15.78 2.70 7.20
C GLY A 178 -15.16 2.97 8.58
N TRP A 179 -14.57 4.14 8.77
CA TRP A 179 -13.96 4.52 10.04
C TRP A 179 -15.01 4.68 11.16
N ALA A 180 -16.16 5.28 10.86
CA ALA A 180 -17.25 5.46 11.82
C ALA A 180 -17.77 4.10 12.30
N LYS A 181 -18.03 3.18 11.37
CA LYS A 181 -18.46 1.81 11.67
C LYS A 181 -17.40 1.03 12.45
N LEU A 182 -16.12 1.21 12.12
CA LEU A 182 -15.03 0.56 12.84
C LEU A 182 -14.94 1.04 14.29
N GLN A 183 -15.06 2.35 14.54
CA GLN A 183 -15.11 2.91 15.90
C GLN A 183 -16.33 2.43 16.69
N ALA A 184 -17.47 2.26 16.01
CA ALA A 184 -18.69 1.68 16.59
C ALA A 184 -18.61 0.15 16.79
N GLY A 185 -17.48 -0.50 16.50
CA GLY A 185 -17.32 -1.96 16.62
C GLY A 185 -17.98 -2.77 15.50
N GLN A 186 -18.61 -2.11 14.52
CA GLN A 186 -19.29 -2.73 13.37
C GLN A 186 -18.28 -3.09 12.27
N ARG A 187 -17.40 -4.05 12.57
CA ARG A 187 -16.23 -4.39 11.74
C ARG A 187 -16.58 -4.83 10.31
N GLU A 188 -17.62 -5.64 10.14
CA GLU A 188 -17.99 -6.13 8.80
C GLU A 188 -18.53 -4.99 7.92
N ALA A 189 -19.39 -4.13 8.46
CA ALA A 189 -19.85 -2.93 7.75
C ALA A 189 -18.70 -1.97 7.43
N ALA A 190 -17.72 -1.85 8.34
CA ALA A 190 -16.51 -1.07 8.08
C ALA A 190 -15.71 -1.62 6.89
N LEU A 191 -15.52 -2.95 6.84
CA LEU A 191 -14.85 -3.61 5.72
C LEU A 191 -15.57 -3.35 4.39
N ASP A 192 -16.90 -3.39 4.36
CA ASP A 192 -17.68 -3.12 3.16
C ASP A 192 -17.46 -1.70 2.65
N HIS A 193 -17.58 -0.70 3.52
CA HIS A 193 -17.36 0.70 3.14
C HIS A 193 -15.92 1.00 2.70
N PHE A 194 -14.90 0.48 3.40
CA PHE A 194 -13.52 0.64 2.94
C PHE A 194 -13.25 -0.05 1.61
N THR A 195 -13.89 -1.20 1.39
CA THR A 195 -13.76 -1.92 0.12
C THR A 195 -14.40 -1.12 -1.01
N GLU A 196 -15.55 -0.50 -0.77
CA GLU A 196 -16.22 0.32 -1.75
C GLU A 196 -15.39 1.58 -2.07
N ALA A 197 -14.86 2.26 -1.06
CA ALA A 197 -13.94 3.38 -1.24
C ALA A 197 -12.74 3.00 -2.12
N LEU A 198 -12.13 1.82 -1.90
CA LEU A 198 -10.99 1.33 -2.68
C LEU A 198 -11.39 0.81 -4.07
N ARG A 199 -12.64 0.39 -4.28
CA ARG A 199 -13.15 0.03 -5.61
C ARG A 199 -13.21 1.26 -6.52
N ARG A 200 -13.58 2.41 -5.95
CA ARG A 200 -13.60 3.72 -6.64
C ARG A 200 -12.21 4.29 -6.77
N GLU A 201 -11.44 4.24 -5.69
CA GLU A 201 -10.08 4.75 -5.64
C GLU A 201 -9.07 3.72 -5.11
N PRO A 202 -8.47 2.90 -6.00
CA PRO A 202 -7.57 1.81 -5.59
C PRO A 202 -6.33 2.26 -4.80
N HIS A 203 -5.91 3.52 -4.95
CA HIS A 203 -4.75 4.10 -4.29
C HIS A 203 -5.12 5.01 -3.12
N PHE A 204 -6.38 4.97 -2.66
CA PHE A 204 -6.83 5.82 -1.56
C PHE A 204 -6.30 5.30 -0.22
N GLU A 205 -5.15 5.84 0.18
CA GLU A 205 -4.41 5.37 1.34
C GLU A 205 -5.22 5.45 2.65
N TYR A 206 -6.09 6.45 2.80
CA TYR A 206 -6.97 6.58 3.96
C TYR A 206 -7.94 5.39 4.11
N ALA A 207 -8.57 4.96 3.02
CA ALA A 207 -9.41 3.76 3.01
C ALA A 207 -8.60 2.48 3.19
N ARG A 208 -7.41 2.41 2.59
CA ARG A 208 -6.49 1.26 2.72
C ARG A 208 -6.07 1.03 4.17
N GLN A 209 -5.69 2.08 4.87
CA GLN A 209 -5.34 2.03 6.29
C GLN A 209 -6.53 1.61 7.17
N GLY A 210 -7.72 2.13 6.85
CA GLY A 210 -8.96 1.74 7.51
C GLY A 210 -9.30 0.27 7.33
N LEU A 211 -9.20 -0.24 6.11
CA LEU A 211 -9.42 -1.65 5.81
C LEU A 211 -8.43 -2.55 6.55
N ILE A 212 -7.15 -2.18 6.54
CA ILE A 212 -6.10 -2.89 7.29
C ILE A 212 -6.47 -2.94 8.78
N SER A 213 -6.87 -1.81 9.36
CA SER A 213 -7.26 -1.71 10.77
C SER A 213 -8.47 -2.57 11.09
N ALA A 214 -9.49 -2.58 10.22
CA ALA A 214 -10.67 -3.44 10.36
C ALA A 214 -10.31 -4.94 10.26
N MET A 215 -9.38 -5.31 9.38
CA MET A 215 -8.88 -6.69 9.28
C MET A 215 -8.09 -7.12 10.52
N LYS A 216 -7.22 -6.26 11.07
CA LYS A 216 -6.51 -6.54 12.34
C LYS A 216 -7.51 -6.80 13.47
N ALA A 217 -8.61 -6.06 13.49
CA ALA A 217 -9.65 -6.23 14.51
C ALA A 217 -10.42 -7.56 14.38
N LYS A 218 -10.44 -8.20 13.21
CA LYS A 218 -11.14 -9.48 12.98
C LYS A 218 -10.41 -10.69 13.55
N SER A 219 -9.08 -10.70 13.56
CA SER A 219 -8.29 -11.81 14.11
C SER A 219 -6.96 -11.33 14.69
N PRO A 220 -6.64 -11.70 15.94
CA PRO A 220 -5.39 -11.31 16.59
C PRO A 220 -4.16 -11.86 15.86
N ILE A 221 -4.29 -12.99 15.15
CA ILE A 221 -3.21 -13.58 14.35
C ILE A 221 -2.87 -12.68 13.15
N TYR A 222 -3.88 -12.19 12.44
CA TYR A 222 -3.68 -11.23 11.35
C TYR A 222 -3.08 -9.91 11.86
N GLY A 223 -3.53 -9.45 13.02
CA GLY A 223 -2.96 -8.29 13.70
C GLY A 223 -1.47 -8.47 14.04
N ALA A 224 -1.11 -9.58 14.66
CA ALA A 224 0.26 -9.90 15.07
C ALA A 224 1.21 -10.03 13.87
N LEU A 225 0.79 -10.76 12.83
CA LEU A 225 1.57 -10.98 11.62
C LEU A 225 1.86 -9.65 10.89
N LEU A 226 0.87 -8.75 10.86
CA LEU A 226 1.02 -7.45 10.24
C LEU A 226 1.88 -6.48 11.07
N SER A 227 1.71 -6.46 12.40
CA SER A 227 2.58 -5.66 13.28
C SER A 227 4.03 -6.12 13.19
N TYR A 228 4.28 -7.43 13.11
CA TYR A 228 5.61 -7.99 12.86
C TYR A 228 6.16 -7.55 11.51
N SER A 229 5.38 -7.67 10.43
CA SER A 229 5.79 -7.27 9.09
C SER A 229 6.19 -5.79 9.03
N PHE A 230 5.37 -4.88 9.58
CA PHE A 230 5.71 -3.45 9.65
C PHE A 230 6.94 -3.17 10.51
N PHE A 231 7.06 -3.81 11.68
CA PHE A 231 8.25 -3.68 12.52
C PHE A 231 9.51 -4.07 11.72
N MET A 232 9.50 -5.22 11.05
CA MET A 232 10.65 -5.69 10.30
C MET A 232 10.96 -4.81 9.09
N THR A 233 9.95 -4.33 8.34
CA THR A 233 10.16 -3.45 7.19
C THR A 233 10.64 -2.06 7.58
N SER A 234 10.25 -1.56 8.76
CA SER A 234 10.72 -0.27 9.29
C SER A 234 12.19 -0.27 9.69
N LEU A 235 12.80 -1.44 9.89
CA LEU A 235 14.19 -1.56 10.30
C LEU A 235 15.16 -1.48 9.10
N PRO A 236 16.33 -0.84 9.27
CA PRO A 236 17.44 -0.95 8.33
C PRO A 236 17.83 -2.42 8.09
N GLN A 237 18.32 -2.72 6.87
CA GLN A 237 18.66 -4.10 6.46
C GLN A 237 19.62 -4.79 7.45
N GLY A 238 20.64 -4.08 7.95
CA GLY A 238 21.57 -4.64 8.94
C GLY A 238 20.92 -5.09 10.24
N LYS A 239 19.92 -4.33 10.75
CA LYS A 239 19.19 -4.70 11.98
C LYS A 239 18.28 -5.90 11.75
N ARG A 240 17.63 -5.99 10.59
CA ARG A 240 16.85 -7.19 10.20
C ARG A 240 17.70 -8.44 10.19
N ILE A 241 18.88 -8.37 9.56
CA ILE A 241 19.83 -9.49 9.51
C ILE A 241 20.30 -9.87 10.92
N ALA A 242 20.63 -8.88 11.76
CA ALA A 242 21.06 -9.15 13.14
C ALA A 242 19.97 -9.87 13.98
N ILE A 243 18.69 -9.47 13.83
CA ILE A 243 17.56 -10.14 14.50
C ILE A 243 17.44 -11.59 14.01
N ILE A 244 17.55 -11.83 12.70
CA ILE A 244 17.48 -13.19 12.15
C ILE A 244 18.68 -14.05 12.61
N LEU A 245 19.89 -13.52 12.61
CA LEU A 245 21.06 -14.27 13.06
C LEU A 245 21.01 -14.57 14.57
N GLY A 246 20.65 -13.58 15.39
CA GLY A 246 20.48 -13.77 16.83
C GLY A 246 19.37 -14.77 17.15
N GLY A 247 18.24 -14.67 16.44
CA GLY A 247 17.15 -15.62 16.55
C GLY A 247 17.54 -17.04 16.11
N PHE A 248 18.38 -17.18 15.07
CA PHE A 248 18.87 -18.49 14.61
C PHE A 248 19.71 -19.19 15.68
N ILE A 249 20.59 -18.45 16.35
CA ILE A 249 21.40 -18.98 17.46
C ILE A 249 20.48 -19.43 18.60
N GLY A 250 19.52 -18.61 19.00
CA GLY A 250 18.54 -18.97 20.04
C GLY A 250 17.70 -20.20 19.65
N TYR A 251 17.21 -20.23 18.42
CA TYR A 251 16.48 -21.35 17.83
C TYR A 251 17.30 -22.66 17.90
N GLN A 252 18.57 -22.63 17.50
CA GLN A 252 19.47 -23.79 17.52
C GLN A 252 19.66 -24.33 18.93
N ILE A 253 19.80 -23.44 19.93
CA ILE A 253 19.93 -23.84 21.35
C ILE A 253 18.65 -24.55 21.80
N ILE A 254 17.48 -23.99 21.49
CA ILE A 254 16.17 -24.56 21.87
C ILE A 254 15.96 -25.92 21.22
N VAL A 255 16.20 -26.05 19.91
CA VAL A 255 16.03 -27.32 19.19
C VAL A 255 16.97 -28.40 19.72
N ARG A 256 18.26 -28.09 19.89
CA ARG A 256 19.22 -29.05 20.46
C ARG A 256 18.84 -29.50 21.87
N SER A 257 18.32 -28.58 22.69
CA SER A 257 17.85 -28.91 24.04
C SER A 257 16.59 -29.80 24.01
N LEU A 258 15.64 -29.52 23.11
CA LEU A 258 14.43 -30.33 22.94
C LEU A 258 14.75 -31.73 22.41
N GLU A 259 15.64 -31.84 21.44
CA GLU A 259 16.13 -33.11 20.90
C GLU A 259 16.88 -33.93 21.95
N ALA A 260 17.77 -33.29 22.73
CA ALA A 260 18.47 -33.93 23.84
C ALA A 260 17.51 -34.45 24.94
N SER A 261 16.34 -33.81 25.06
CA SER A 261 15.27 -34.20 25.99
C SER A 261 14.27 -35.19 25.38
N GLY A 262 14.49 -35.67 24.15
CA GLY A 262 13.61 -36.62 23.44
C GLY A 262 12.33 -36.02 22.84
N HIS A 263 12.16 -34.69 22.88
CA HIS A 263 10.96 -33.99 22.40
C HIS A 263 11.07 -33.58 20.92
N PHE A 264 11.28 -34.55 20.03
CA PHE A 264 11.52 -34.32 18.60
C PHE A 264 10.37 -33.58 17.88
N LEU A 265 9.12 -33.84 18.28
CA LEU A 265 7.95 -33.20 17.67
C LEU A 265 7.89 -31.70 18.01
N LEU A 266 8.24 -31.33 19.25
CA LEU A 266 8.36 -29.92 19.66
C LEU A 266 9.55 -29.24 18.95
N ALA A 267 10.67 -29.93 18.78
CA ALA A 267 11.80 -29.44 18.00
C ALA A 267 11.39 -29.12 16.55
N GLY A 268 10.60 -29.99 15.90
CA GLY A 268 10.03 -29.76 14.58
C GLY A 268 9.07 -28.57 14.52
N ILE A 269 8.22 -28.37 15.54
CA ILE A 269 7.34 -27.20 15.63
C ILE A 269 8.15 -25.90 15.75
N VAL A 270 9.18 -25.89 16.61
CA VAL A 270 10.06 -24.73 16.79
C VAL A 270 10.82 -24.41 15.49
N MET A 271 11.23 -25.44 14.73
CA MET A 271 11.81 -25.29 13.39
C MET A 271 10.83 -24.65 12.41
N ALA A 272 9.60 -25.14 12.36
CA ALA A 272 8.56 -24.58 11.48
C ALA A 272 8.26 -23.11 11.82
N ILE A 273 8.17 -22.76 13.11
CA ILE A 273 7.99 -21.38 13.57
C ILE A 273 9.17 -20.50 13.14
N TRP A 274 10.40 -20.99 13.29
CA TRP A 274 11.60 -20.25 12.87
C TRP A 274 11.62 -19.97 11.37
N VAL A 275 11.37 -21.00 10.55
CA VAL A 275 11.28 -20.85 9.09
C VAL A 275 10.18 -19.87 8.70
N ALA A 276 9.01 -19.94 9.34
CA ALA A 276 7.92 -19.00 9.10
C ALA A 276 8.32 -17.55 9.42
N LEU A 277 9.04 -17.29 10.52
CA LEU A 277 9.53 -15.95 10.88
C LEU A 277 10.54 -15.41 9.85
N VAL A 278 11.46 -16.25 9.39
CA VAL A 278 12.42 -15.88 8.33
C VAL A 278 11.68 -15.52 7.05
N LEU A 279 10.72 -16.36 6.62
CA LEU A 279 9.92 -16.08 5.42
C LEU A 279 9.09 -14.80 5.58
N LEU A 280 8.47 -14.57 6.73
CA LEU A 280 7.71 -13.35 7.02
C LEU A 280 8.57 -12.09 7.01
N THR A 281 9.86 -12.18 7.36
CA THR A 281 10.78 -11.04 7.35
C THR A 281 11.06 -10.52 5.94
N TRP A 282 11.22 -11.44 4.99
CA TRP A 282 11.71 -11.11 3.65
C TRP A 282 10.61 -11.15 2.59
N ALA A 283 9.57 -11.95 2.80
CA ALA A 283 8.41 -12.09 1.93
C ALA A 283 7.11 -11.61 2.58
N GLY A 284 7.18 -10.87 3.71
CA GLY A 284 6.01 -10.43 4.47
C GLY A 284 4.95 -9.70 3.63
N ASP A 285 5.35 -8.78 2.77
CA ASP A 285 4.42 -8.06 1.87
C ASP A 285 3.73 -9.01 0.89
N ALA A 286 4.49 -9.94 0.29
CA ALA A 286 3.95 -10.89 -0.67
C ALA A 286 3.03 -11.92 -0.01
N ILE A 287 3.37 -12.37 1.20
CA ILE A 287 2.57 -13.28 2.03
C ILE A 287 1.29 -12.56 2.51
N PHE A 288 1.39 -11.31 2.94
CA PHE A 288 0.22 -10.50 3.30
C PHE A 288 -0.72 -10.31 2.10
N ASN A 289 -0.17 -9.97 0.94
CA ASN A 289 -0.94 -9.86 -0.29
C ASN A 289 -1.55 -11.21 -0.70
N LEU A 290 -0.88 -12.33 -0.44
CA LEU A 290 -1.47 -13.67 -0.62
C LEU A 290 -2.66 -13.88 0.33
N LEU A 291 -2.56 -13.47 1.60
CA LEU A 291 -3.69 -13.51 2.53
C LEU A 291 -4.85 -12.61 2.06
N LEU A 292 -4.55 -11.45 1.46
CA LEU A 292 -5.55 -10.59 0.82
C LEU A 292 -6.18 -11.27 -0.41
N LEU A 293 -5.41 -12.01 -1.22
CA LEU A 293 -5.94 -12.78 -2.36
C LEU A 293 -6.94 -13.86 -1.94
N LEU A 294 -6.71 -14.50 -0.79
CA LEU A 294 -7.62 -15.54 -0.26
C LEU A 294 -8.97 -14.96 0.16
N ASN A 295 -9.05 -13.66 0.44
CA ASN A 295 -10.29 -12.97 0.76
C ASN A 295 -10.89 -12.30 -0.49
N LYS A 296 -12.20 -12.46 -0.74
CA LYS A 296 -12.91 -11.80 -1.85
C LYS A 296 -12.70 -10.28 -1.85
N ARG A 297 -12.70 -9.65 -0.66
CA ARG A 297 -12.50 -8.20 -0.51
C ARG A 297 -11.04 -7.78 -0.72
N GLY A 298 -10.09 -8.59 -0.23
CA GLY A 298 -8.65 -8.30 -0.34
C GLY A 298 -8.11 -8.34 -1.78
N ARG A 299 -8.73 -9.15 -2.66
CA ARG A 299 -8.41 -9.19 -4.10
C ARG A 299 -8.59 -7.86 -4.82
N MET A 300 -9.46 -6.96 -4.36
CA MET A 300 -9.72 -5.70 -5.07
C MET A 300 -8.63 -4.64 -4.84
N ILE A 301 -7.84 -4.79 -3.78
CA ILE A 301 -6.81 -3.83 -3.36
C ILE A 301 -5.53 -3.99 -4.18
N LEU A 302 -5.25 -5.22 -4.61
CA LEU A 302 -3.95 -5.57 -5.16
C LEU A 302 -3.86 -5.19 -6.64
N SER A 303 -2.76 -4.56 -7.01
CA SER A 303 -2.42 -4.32 -8.41
C SER A 303 -2.26 -5.66 -9.15
N THR A 304 -2.41 -5.64 -10.48
CA THR A 304 -2.23 -6.85 -11.30
C THR A 304 -0.86 -7.50 -11.06
N GLN A 305 0.20 -6.69 -10.90
CA GLN A 305 1.54 -7.19 -10.58
C GLN A 305 1.59 -7.84 -9.18
N GLN A 306 1.00 -7.20 -8.16
CA GLN A 306 0.95 -7.77 -6.81
C GLN A 306 0.18 -9.08 -6.77
N LYS A 307 -0.94 -9.20 -7.50
CA LYS A 307 -1.71 -10.44 -7.62
C LYS A 307 -0.85 -11.57 -8.19
N TRP A 308 -0.16 -11.34 -9.31
CA TRP A 308 0.69 -12.35 -9.94
C TRP A 308 1.81 -12.82 -9.02
N ILE A 309 2.49 -11.88 -8.35
CA ILE A 309 3.63 -12.19 -7.50
C ILE A 309 3.18 -12.95 -6.25
N SER A 310 2.08 -12.53 -5.63
CA SER A 310 1.55 -13.20 -4.45
C SER A 310 1.01 -14.59 -4.76
N THR A 311 0.36 -14.78 -5.91
CA THR A 311 -0.03 -16.13 -6.38
C THR A 311 1.19 -17.00 -6.61
N GLY A 312 2.26 -16.48 -7.22
CA GLY A 312 3.52 -17.19 -7.41
C GLY A 312 4.18 -17.59 -6.08
N VAL A 313 4.25 -16.66 -5.12
CA VAL A 313 4.71 -16.95 -3.76
C VAL A 313 3.85 -18.03 -3.09
N GLY A 314 2.52 -17.95 -3.22
CA GLY A 314 1.61 -18.96 -2.68
C GLY A 314 1.82 -20.35 -3.27
N ALA A 315 2.01 -20.45 -4.59
CA ALA A 315 2.28 -21.72 -5.27
C ALA A 315 3.59 -22.36 -4.77
N VAL A 316 4.64 -21.56 -4.69
CA VAL A 316 5.97 -21.99 -4.24
C VAL A 316 5.97 -22.40 -2.76
N LEU A 317 5.28 -21.65 -1.89
CA LEU A 317 5.09 -22.05 -0.48
C LEU A 317 4.33 -23.37 -0.36
N THR A 318 3.27 -23.55 -1.15
CA THR A 318 2.47 -24.78 -1.14
C THR A 318 3.31 -25.98 -1.57
N ILE A 319 4.10 -25.84 -2.63
CA ILE A 319 5.01 -26.90 -3.11
C ILE A 319 6.08 -27.19 -2.04
N GLY A 320 6.71 -26.16 -1.48
CA GLY A 320 7.73 -26.29 -0.45
C GLY A 320 7.22 -26.99 0.82
N PHE A 321 6.08 -26.57 1.36
CA PHE A 321 5.51 -27.19 2.56
C PHE A 321 5.00 -28.62 2.30
N THR A 322 4.41 -28.89 1.13
CA THR A 322 3.99 -30.25 0.76
C THR A 322 5.20 -31.17 0.63
N GLY A 323 6.27 -30.71 -0.03
CA GLY A 323 7.53 -31.46 -0.16
C GLY A 323 8.19 -31.74 1.20
N LEU A 324 8.20 -30.77 2.12
CA LEU A 324 8.68 -30.98 3.48
C LEU A 324 7.86 -32.04 4.22
N GLY A 325 6.52 -31.96 4.18
CA GLY A 325 5.65 -32.92 4.85
C GLY A 325 5.84 -34.36 4.34
N LEU A 326 5.99 -34.53 3.03
CA LEU A 326 6.27 -35.84 2.42
C LEU A 326 7.66 -36.37 2.82
N SER A 327 8.66 -35.50 2.87
CA SER A 327 10.03 -35.88 3.25
C SER A 327 10.13 -36.35 4.71
N PHE A 328 9.33 -35.79 5.62
CA PHE A 328 9.25 -36.24 7.02
C PHE A 328 8.45 -37.53 7.19
N SER A 329 7.48 -37.79 6.31
CA SER A 329 6.60 -38.96 6.43
C SER A 329 7.22 -40.22 5.84
N SER A 330 8.23 -40.11 4.99
CA SER A 330 8.83 -41.24 4.27
C SER A 330 10.35 -41.10 4.17
N PRO A 331 11.13 -42.02 4.79
CA PRO A 331 12.60 -42.00 4.74
C PRO A 331 13.17 -42.01 3.32
N ASP A 332 12.48 -42.71 2.40
CA ASP A 332 12.86 -42.81 0.99
C ASP A 332 12.80 -41.47 0.25
N LEU A 333 11.97 -40.53 0.73
CA LEU A 333 11.83 -39.19 0.15
C LEU A 333 12.73 -38.16 0.82
N SER A 334 13.60 -38.56 1.75
CA SER A 334 14.54 -37.66 2.44
C SER A 334 15.39 -36.79 1.49
N PRO A 335 15.79 -37.22 0.27
CA PRO A 335 16.54 -36.36 -0.65
C PRO A 335 15.73 -35.17 -1.21
N LEU A 336 14.38 -35.23 -1.16
CA LEU A 336 13.48 -34.14 -1.54
C LEU A 336 13.36 -33.06 -0.48
N PHE A 337 13.89 -33.27 0.73
CA PHE A 337 13.88 -32.27 1.79
C PHE A 337 14.59 -30.98 1.34
N MET A 338 15.76 -31.12 0.72
CA MET A 338 16.54 -29.98 0.24
C MET A 338 15.91 -29.30 -0.98
N THR A 339 15.22 -30.05 -1.86
CA THR A 339 14.48 -29.44 -2.97
C THR A 339 13.28 -28.65 -2.46
N ALA A 340 12.58 -29.16 -1.45
CA ALA A 340 11.49 -28.47 -0.76
C ALA A 340 11.94 -27.16 -0.10
N ILE A 341 13.12 -27.15 0.54
CA ILE A 341 13.75 -25.91 1.05
C ILE A 341 14.08 -24.94 -0.08
N GLY A 342 14.62 -25.43 -1.19
CA GLY A 342 14.87 -24.62 -2.38
C GLY A 342 13.61 -23.92 -2.89
N PHE A 343 12.47 -24.61 -2.90
CA PHE A 343 11.18 -24.00 -3.19
C PHE A 343 10.83 -22.94 -2.15
N LEU A 344 10.92 -23.19 -0.85
CA LEU A 344 10.64 -22.13 0.14
C LEU A 344 11.53 -20.88 -0.03
N LEU A 345 12.78 -21.05 -0.44
CA LEU A 345 13.70 -19.94 -0.72
C LEU A 345 13.37 -19.16 -1.99
N LEU A 346 12.71 -19.77 -2.98
CA LEU A 346 12.23 -19.08 -4.19
C LEU A 346 11.22 -17.96 -3.87
N CYS A 347 10.57 -18.00 -2.71
CA CYS A 347 9.70 -16.90 -2.26
C CYS A 347 10.46 -15.57 -2.13
N LEU A 348 11.76 -15.59 -1.87
CA LEU A 348 12.57 -14.39 -1.68
C LEU A 348 12.73 -13.56 -2.96
N PRO A 349 13.26 -14.09 -4.08
CA PRO A 349 13.35 -13.34 -5.34
C PRO A 349 11.99 -12.97 -5.91
N LEU A 350 10.97 -13.83 -5.76
CA LEU A 350 9.60 -13.53 -6.18
C LEU A 350 9.03 -12.34 -5.41
N ALA A 351 9.13 -12.33 -4.08
CA ALA A 351 8.67 -11.22 -3.26
C ALA A 351 9.43 -9.92 -3.59
N TYR A 352 10.75 -10.01 -3.80
CA TYR A 352 11.55 -8.85 -4.15
C TYR A 352 11.23 -8.28 -5.54
N ALA A 353 10.91 -9.13 -6.51
CA ALA A 353 10.47 -8.70 -7.83
C ALA A 353 9.23 -7.80 -7.77
N GLY A 354 8.40 -7.92 -6.73
CA GLY A 354 7.23 -7.04 -6.52
C GLY A 354 7.56 -5.58 -6.26
N GLN A 355 8.80 -5.30 -5.86
CA GLN A 355 9.28 -3.94 -5.60
C GLN A 355 10.01 -3.34 -6.80
N LEU A 356 10.25 -4.11 -7.86
CA LEU A 356 11.04 -3.70 -9.02
C LEU A 356 10.15 -3.37 -10.23
N ARG A 357 10.69 -2.53 -11.13
CA ARG A 357 10.09 -2.21 -12.44
C ARG A 357 11.10 -2.36 -13.57
N GLY A 358 10.61 -2.48 -14.81
CA GLY A 358 11.44 -2.46 -16.02
C GLY A 358 12.42 -3.63 -16.14
N ARG A 359 13.69 -3.34 -16.44
CA ARG A 359 14.73 -4.36 -16.68
C ARG A 359 15.01 -5.22 -15.45
N ASN A 360 15.07 -4.61 -14.27
CA ASN A 360 15.38 -5.30 -13.02
C ASN A 360 14.27 -6.27 -12.61
N PHE A 361 13.02 -5.96 -12.95
CA PHE A 361 11.89 -6.89 -12.80
C PHE A 361 12.06 -8.15 -13.66
N LYS A 362 12.40 -7.99 -14.94
CA LYS A 362 12.59 -9.13 -15.85
C LYS A 362 13.78 -10.02 -15.45
N LEU A 363 14.89 -9.42 -15.03
CA LEU A 363 16.07 -10.15 -14.58
C LEU A 363 15.81 -10.98 -13.32
N THR A 364 15.13 -10.40 -12.33
CA THR A 364 14.77 -11.12 -11.09
C THR A 364 13.79 -12.25 -11.34
N LEU A 365 12.80 -12.04 -12.21
CA LEU A 365 11.88 -13.10 -12.61
C LEU A 365 12.59 -14.21 -13.39
N GLY A 366 13.53 -13.87 -14.27
CA GLY A 366 14.34 -14.83 -15.02
C GLY A 366 15.22 -15.70 -14.11
N LEU A 367 15.84 -15.10 -13.09
CA LEU A 367 16.61 -15.85 -12.07
C LEU A 367 15.73 -16.80 -11.27
N ALA A 368 14.55 -16.32 -10.83
CA ALA A 368 13.58 -17.17 -10.12
C ALA A 368 13.09 -18.33 -11.00
N ALA A 369 12.81 -18.08 -12.28
CA ALA A 369 12.40 -19.10 -13.23
C ALA A 369 13.51 -20.14 -13.47
N GLY A 370 14.76 -19.71 -13.65
CA GLY A 370 15.91 -20.61 -13.81
C GLY A 370 16.13 -21.51 -12.59
N CYS A 371 16.05 -20.95 -11.38
CA CYS A 371 16.13 -21.72 -10.14
C CYS A 371 14.95 -22.69 -10.00
N THR A 372 13.75 -22.30 -10.42
CA THR A 372 12.56 -23.18 -10.44
C THR A 372 12.79 -24.37 -11.37
N VAL A 373 13.28 -24.15 -12.59
CA VAL A 373 13.59 -25.22 -13.54
C VAL A 373 14.63 -26.18 -12.97
N ALA A 374 15.70 -25.66 -12.36
CA ALA A 374 16.73 -26.49 -11.75
C ALA A 374 16.19 -27.37 -10.59
N LEU A 375 15.33 -26.82 -9.73
CA LEU A 375 14.71 -27.55 -8.63
C LEU A 375 13.71 -28.62 -9.12
N VAL A 376 12.91 -28.30 -10.14
CA VAL A 376 11.99 -29.26 -10.77
C VAL A 376 12.78 -30.38 -11.47
N ALA A 377 13.83 -30.04 -12.22
CA ALA A 377 14.68 -31.02 -12.89
C ALA A 377 15.36 -31.96 -11.89
N SER A 378 15.86 -31.43 -10.76
CA SER A 378 16.42 -32.24 -9.68
C SER A 378 15.38 -33.22 -9.11
N ALA A 379 14.14 -32.76 -8.86
CA ALA A 379 13.06 -33.62 -8.38
C ALA A 379 12.68 -34.72 -9.39
N ILE A 380 12.61 -34.39 -10.69
CA ILE A 380 12.33 -35.38 -11.75
C ILE A 380 13.45 -36.42 -11.82
N LEU A 381 14.71 -35.97 -11.82
CA LEU A 381 15.87 -36.86 -11.90
C LEU A 381 15.92 -37.85 -10.73
N PHE A 382 15.52 -37.39 -9.53
CA PHE A 382 15.36 -38.25 -8.36
C PHE A 382 14.32 -39.37 -8.61
N PHE A 383 13.13 -39.03 -9.10
CA PHE A 383 12.09 -40.03 -9.39
C PHE A 383 12.44 -40.97 -10.54
N THR A 384 13.28 -40.55 -11.49
CA THR A 384 13.77 -41.40 -12.59
C THR A 384 14.95 -42.29 -12.21
N GLY A 385 15.43 -42.24 -10.96
CA GLY A 385 16.55 -43.05 -10.50
C GLY A 385 17.91 -42.62 -11.05
N ALA A 386 18.06 -41.34 -11.41
CA ALA A 386 19.33 -40.81 -11.90
C ALA A 386 20.38 -40.73 -10.77
N GLU A 387 21.67 -40.67 -11.15
CA GLU A 387 22.78 -40.64 -10.20
C GLU A 387 22.63 -39.53 -9.14
N PRO A 388 22.79 -39.84 -7.84
CA PRO A 388 22.62 -38.89 -6.75
C PRO A 388 23.46 -37.61 -6.92
N GLU A 389 24.66 -37.73 -7.47
CA GLU A 389 25.56 -36.60 -7.76
C GLU A 389 24.94 -35.57 -8.72
N LYS A 390 24.31 -36.01 -9.80
CA LYS A 390 23.68 -35.11 -10.79
C LYS A 390 22.43 -34.45 -10.22
N THR A 391 21.67 -35.18 -9.39
CA THR A 391 20.50 -34.62 -8.69
C THR A 391 20.89 -33.56 -7.66
N GLY A 392 22.00 -33.77 -6.93
CA GLY A 392 22.51 -32.88 -5.90
C GLY A 392 23.11 -31.59 -6.46
N ASN A 393 23.98 -31.70 -7.47
CA ASN A 393 24.72 -30.55 -8.02
C ASN A 393 23.79 -29.46 -8.59
N LEU A 394 22.73 -29.84 -9.30
CA LEU A 394 21.75 -28.90 -9.87
C LEU A 394 20.93 -28.19 -8.79
N ARG A 395 20.48 -28.94 -7.78
CA ARG A 395 19.73 -28.41 -6.63
C ARG A 395 20.58 -27.45 -5.81
N ASP A 396 21.80 -27.85 -5.50
CA ASP A 396 22.67 -27.10 -4.60
C ASP A 396 23.12 -25.79 -5.27
N LEU A 397 23.41 -25.81 -6.58
CA LEU A 397 23.67 -24.61 -7.37
C LEU A 397 22.48 -23.63 -7.32
N ALA A 398 21.24 -24.13 -7.44
CA ALA A 398 20.04 -23.30 -7.37
C ALA A 398 19.87 -22.70 -5.96
N ILE A 399 20.08 -23.48 -4.90
CA ILE A 399 20.01 -23.01 -3.52
C ILE A 399 21.08 -21.94 -3.26
N TYR A 400 22.32 -22.15 -3.68
CA TYR A 400 23.39 -21.17 -3.54
C TYR A 400 23.07 -19.88 -4.29
N ALA A 401 22.52 -19.95 -5.51
CA ALA A 401 22.09 -18.77 -6.25
C ALA A 401 21.01 -17.99 -5.50
N LEU A 402 20.04 -18.66 -4.87
CA LEU A 402 18.98 -18.03 -4.07
C LEU A 402 19.52 -17.39 -2.78
N VAL A 403 20.47 -18.04 -2.10
CA VAL A 403 21.13 -17.48 -0.92
C VAL A 403 21.97 -16.26 -1.30
N ILE A 404 22.79 -16.33 -2.36
CA ILE A 404 23.57 -15.18 -2.82
C ILE A 404 22.63 -14.02 -3.20
N PHE A 405 21.53 -14.32 -3.89
CA PHE A 405 20.52 -13.33 -4.23
C PHE A 405 19.96 -12.64 -2.99
N SER A 406 19.64 -13.36 -1.91
CA SER A 406 19.07 -12.75 -0.70
C SER A 406 20.03 -11.78 -0.01
N TRP A 407 21.34 -11.96 -0.19
CA TRP A 407 22.37 -11.08 0.39
C TRP A 407 22.72 -9.89 -0.51
N VAL A 408 22.85 -10.10 -1.83
CA VAL A 408 23.44 -9.10 -2.75
C VAL A 408 22.39 -8.46 -3.67
N GLY A 409 21.37 -9.21 -4.07
CA GLY A 409 20.36 -8.78 -5.04
C GLY A 409 19.63 -7.49 -4.67
N PRO A 410 19.10 -7.37 -3.43
CA PRO A 410 18.40 -6.17 -3.00
C PRO A 410 19.23 -4.88 -3.01
N SER A 411 20.53 -4.98 -2.74
CA SER A 411 21.46 -3.84 -2.76
C SER A 411 21.94 -3.48 -4.17
N ALA A 412 22.13 -4.47 -5.05
CA ALA A 412 22.67 -4.25 -6.39
C ALA A 412 21.64 -3.67 -7.37
N LEU A 413 20.36 -4.00 -7.20
CA LEU A 413 19.27 -3.62 -8.12
C LEU A 413 18.59 -2.27 -7.78
N LYS A 414 19.03 -1.61 -6.70
CA LYS A 414 18.60 -0.25 -6.30
C LYS A 414 19.48 0.86 -6.88
N ARG A 415 20.64 0.52 -7.44
CA ARG A 415 21.51 1.41 -8.23
C ARG A 415 21.12 1.29 -9.69
#